data_AF-A0A3Q4HNQ3-F1
#
_entry.id   AF-A0A3Q4HNQ3-F1
#
_cell.length_a   1.000
_cell.length_b   1.000
_cell.length_c   1.000
_cell.angle_alpha   90.00
_cell.angle_beta   90.00
_cell.angle_gamma   90.00
#
_symmetry.space_group_name_H-M   'P 1'
#
loop_
_entity.id
_entity.type
_entity.pdbx_description
1 polymer ?
#
loop_
_entity_poly.entity_id
_entity_poly.type
_entity_poly.pdbx_seq_one_letter_code
_entity_poly.pdbx_strand_id
1 'polypeptide(L)'
;MFLMYSWIFVFSWTVVLTIINYDFARGVDGKYFVSNKERGSFFQAVEFCSRRGLELALPQSDKENSLLTEVFENSPKTVWINVSNRRAEGNFGADMKNRPLTFTSWAEGQPDKSIQDPGCTTLSEDGVWRVTSECSMNAYIVCQL
;
A
#
# COMPACT_ATOMS: atom_id res chain seq x y z
N MET A 1 23.91 27.42 14.79
CA MET A 1 23.96 26.23 13.90
C MET A 1 23.90 24.93 14.73
N PHE A 2 22.88 24.74 15.57
CA PHE A 2 22.72 23.52 16.41
C PHE A 2 21.27 22.99 16.48
N LEU A 3 20.31 23.65 15.82
CA LEU A 3 18.90 23.23 15.86
C LEU A 3 18.49 22.27 14.74
N MET A 4 19.34 22.04 13.73
CA MET A 4 19.04 21.10 12.63
C MET A 4 19.29 19.63 13.01
N TYR A 5 20.26 19.34 13.87
CA TYR A 5 20.64 17.95 14.19
C TYR A 5 19.66 17.25 15.14
N SER A 6 19.02 18.00 16.04
CA SER A 6 18.06 17.43 17.01
C SER A 6 16.82 16.84 16.33
N TRP A 7 16.32 17.46 15.27
CA TRP A 7 15.15 16.98 14.53
C TRP A 7 15.44 15.69 13.75
N ILE A 8 16.64 15.58 13.16
CA ILE A 8 17.05 14.37 12.42
C ILE A 8 17.12 13.16 13.35
N PHE A 9 17.69 13.33 14.55
CA PHE A 9 17.77 12.26 15.55
C PHE A 9 16.39 11.85 16.08
N VAL A 10 15.52 12.81 16.39
CA VAL A 10 14.16 12.52 16.85
C VAL A 10 13.35 11.84 15.73
N PHE A 11 13.40 12.35 14.51
CA PHE A 11 12.70 11.78 13.35
C PHE A 11 13.18 10.36 13.03
N SER A 12 14.50 10.14 13.01
CA SER A 12 15.09 8.83 12.82
C SER A 12 14.69 7.86 13.94
N TRP A 13 14.64 8.32 15.19
CA TRP A 13 14.24 7.49 16.32
C TRP A 13 12.74 7.15 16.27
N THR A 14 11.87 8.09 15.91
CA THR A 14 10.43 7.84 15.75
C THR A 14 10.13 6.88 14.61
N VAL A 15 10.87 6.95 13.49
CA VAL A 15 10.73 6.00 12.38
C VAL A 15 11.17 4.60 12.82
N VAL A 16 12.32 4.48 13.50
CA VAL A 16 12.81 3.21 14.04
C VAL A 16 11.81 2.62 15.04
N LEU A 17 11.31 3.41 15.99
CA LEU A 17 10.30 2.96 16.96
C LEU A 17 8.99 2.53 16.29
N THR A 18 8.62 3.14 15.18
CA THR A 18 7.42 2.75 14.42
C THR A 18 7.64 1.38 13.79
N ILE A 19 8.78 1.18 13.14
CA ILE A 19 9.11 -0.04 12.40
C ILE A 19 9.23 -1.27 13.31
N ILE A 20 9.85 -1.15 14.49
CA ILE A 20 10.03 -2.29 15.42
C ILE A 20 8.73 -2.86 15.98
N ASN A 21 7.61 -2.14 15.87
CA ASN A 21 6.31 -2.58 16.36
C ASN A 21 5.50 -3.37 15.33
N TYR A 22 6.03 -3.56 14.11
CA TYR A 22 5.40 -4.34 13.06
C TYR A 22 6.13 -5.66 12.81
N ASP A 23 5.36 -6.72 12.57
CA ASP A 23 5.89 -8.06 12.27
C ASP A 23 6.61 -8.14 10.92
N PHE A 24 6.22 -7.28 9.99
CA PHE A 24 6.85 -7.10 8.70
C PHE A 24 7.28 -5.65 8.53
N ALA A 25 8.53 -5.48 8.12
CA ALA A 25 9.10 -4.18 7.79
C ALA A 25 10.19 -4.32 6.72
N ARG A 26 10.06 -3.56 5.64
CA ARG A 26 11.05 -3.48 4.56
C ARG A 26 11.23 -2.04 4.12
N GLY A 27 12.48 -1.61 3.98
CA GLY A 27 12.84 -0.27 3.51
C GLY A 27 13.53 -0.36 2.15
N VAL A 28 13.15 0.54 1.24
CA VAL A 28 13.78 0.68 -0.07
C VAL A 28 13.72 2.13 -0.54
N ASP A 29 14.83 2.63 -1.05
CA ASP A 29 14.93 3.93 -1.72
C ASP A 29 14.31 5.10 -0.92
N GLY A 30 14.39 5.03 0.41
CA GLY A 30 13.88 6.04 1.34
C GLY A 30 12.41 5.87 1.76
N LYS A 31 11.68 4.88 1.24
CA LYS A 31 10.33 4.50 1.67
C LYS A 31 10.38 3.24 2.55
N TYR A 32 9.47 3.15 3.51
CA TYR A 32 9.28 1.94 4.33
C TYR A 32 7.88 1.38 4.16
N PHE A 33 7.79 0.06 4.04
CA PHE A 33 6.54 -0.70 4.06
C PHE A 33 6.48 -1.54 5.33
N VAL A 34 5.36 -1.45 6.04
CA VAL A 34 5.15 -2.12 7.33
C VAL A 34 3.80 -2.83 7.38
N SER A 35 3.73 -3.95 8.10
CA SER A 35 2.51 -4.73 8.27
C SER A 35 2.55 -5.57 9.54
N ASN A 36 1.41 -5.71 10.21
CA ASN A 36 1.20 -6.70 11.28
C ASN A 36 0.73 -8.06 10.72
N LYS A 37 0.82 -8.23 9.39
CA LYS A 37 0.33 -9.40 8.66
C LYS A 37 -1.15 -9.69 8.86
N GLU A 38 -1.88 -8.73 9.40
CA GLU A 38 -3.33 -8.76 9.50
C GLU A 38 -3.97 -8.60 8.12
N ARG A 39 -5.20 -9.08 8.05
CA ARG A 39 -6.00 -9.07 6.82
C ARG A 39 -7.33 -8.41 7.09
N GLY A 40 -7.84 -7.73 6.09
CA GLY A 40 -9.15 -7.10 6.15
C GLY A 40 -9.65 -6.67 4.78
N SER A 41 -10.81 -6.04 4.76
CA SER A 41 -11.35 -5.35 3.58
C SER A 41 -10.47 -4.15 3.19
N PHE A 42 -10.64 -3.66 1.96
CA PHE A 42 -9.91 -2.49 1.47
C PHE A 42 -10.11 -1.26 2.38
N PHE A 43 -11.35 -1.00 2.81
CA PHE A 43 -11.65 0.15 3.67
C PHE A 43 -11.05 0.00 5.07
N GLN A 44 -11.03 -1.21 5.63
CA GLN A 44 -10.33 -1.49 6.88
C GLN A 44 -8.82 -1.28 6.73
N ALA A 45 -8.24 -1.65 5.59
CA ALA A 45 -6.81 -1.42 5.31
C ALA A 45 -6.48 0.08 5.30
N VAL A 46 -7.30 0.88 4.61
CA VAL A 46 -7.16 2.35 4.57
C VAL A 46 -7.32 2.95 5.97
N GLU A 47 -8.34 2.52 6.72
CA GLU A 47 -8.56 3.00 8.10
C GLU A 47 -7.39 2.62 9.02
N PHE A 48 -6.90 1.38 8.92
CA PHE A 48 -5.83 0.87 9.76
C PHE A 48 -4.55 1.69 9.62
N CYS A 49 -4.14 1.98 8.38
CA CYS A 49 -2.94 2.78 8.10
C CYS A 49 -3.16 4.25 8.53
N SER A 50 -4.28 4.86 8.14
CA SER A 50 -4.55 6.27 8.40
C SER A 50 -4.65 6.60 9.90
N ARG A 51 -5.26 5.71 10.71
CA ARG A 51 -5.32 5.88 12.18
C ARG A 51 -3.96 5.88 12.86
N ARG A 52 -2.92 5.38 12.18
CA ARG A 52 -1.53 5.36 12.63
C ARG A 52 -0.68 6.44 11.98
N GLY A 53 -1.30 7.36 11.24
CA GLY A 53 -0.60 8.41 10.50
C GLY A 53 0.16 7.88 9.27
N LEU A 54 -0.15 6.68 8.80
CA LEU A 54 0.47 6.03 7.64
C LEU A 54 -0.49 6.04 6.44
N GLU A 55 0.03 5.78 5.25
CA GLU A 55 -0.79 5.58 4.04
C GLU A 55 -0.90 4.09 3.71
N LEU A 56 -1.97 3.67 3.03
CA LEU A 56 -1.98 2.34 2.41
C LEU A 56 -0.86 2.26 1.38
N ALA A 57 -0.21 1.10 1.26
CA ALA A 57 0.95 0.94 0.39
C ALA A 57 0.63 1.25 -1.08
N LEU A 58 1.52 2.00 -1.74
CA LEU A 58 1.53 2.20 -3.17
C LEU A 58 2.97 2.08 -3.68
N PRO A 59 3.34 0.96 -4.31
CA PRO A 59 4.67 0.81 -4.87
C PRO A 59 4.83 1.75 -6.08
N GLN A 60 5.98 2.43 -6.13
CA GLN A 60 6.33 3.41 -7.17
C GLN A 60 7.52 2.96 -8.05
N SER A 61 7.98 1.73 -7.87
CA SER A 61 9.03 1.09 -8.67
C SER A 61 8.87 -0.43 -8.61
N ASP A 62 9.54 -1.14 -9.53
CA ASP A 62 9.57 -2.61 -9.53
C ASP A 62 10.14 -3.17 -8.21
N LYS A 63 11.14 -2.49 -7.66
CA LYS A 63 11.79 -2.90 -6.40
C LYS A 63 10.85 -2.77 -5.21
N GLU A 64 10.10 -1.66 -5.12
CA GLU A 64 9.03 -1.49 -4.12
C GLU A 64 7.93 -2.54 -4.29
N ASN A 65 7.55 -2.81 -5.53
CA ASN A 65 6.49 -3.75 -5.87
C ASN A 65 6.85 -5.19 -5.46
N SER A 66 8.08 -5.62 -5.71
CA SER A 66 8.59 -6.93 -5.27
C SER A 66 8.65 -7.05 -3.75
N LEU A 67 8.97 -5.99 -3.00
CA LEU A 67 8.99 -6.07 -1.54
C LEU A 67 7.61 -6.35 -0.94
N LEU A 68 6.54 -5.87 -1.56
CA LEU A 68 5.17 -6.12 -1.07
C LEU A 68 4.78 -7.59 -1.15
N THR A 69 5.43 -8.40 -2.01
CA THR A 69 5.15 -9.84 -2.08
C THR A 69 5.80 -10.62 -0.94
N GLU A 70 6.79 -10.05 -0.25
CA GLU A 70 7.48 -10.70 0.88
C GLU A 70 6.62 -10.77 2.15
N VAL A 71 5.48 -10.07 2.20
CA VAL A 71 4.57 -10.10 3.37
C VAL A 71 3.80 -11.41 3.50
N PHE A 72 3.73 -12.21 2.42
CA PHE A 72 2.89 -13.38 2.35
C PHE A 72 3.39 -14.54 3.21
N GLU A 73 2.54 -15.01 4.11
CA GLU A 73 2.78 -16.24 4.87
C GLU A 73 1.83 -17.37 4.46
N ASN A 74 0.57 -17.02 4.17
CA ASN A 74 -0.50 -17.96 3.88
C ASN A 74 -1.31 -17.52 2.65
N SER A 75 -2.08 -18.44 2.08
CA SER A 75 -3.05 -18.12 1.02
C SER A 75 -4.36 -17.54 1.59
N PRO A 76 -5.09 -16.68 0.85
CA PRO A 76 -4.71 -16.09 -0.44
C PRO A 76 -3.57 -15.06 -0.28
N LYS A 77 -2.69 -15.00 -1.27
CA LYS A 77 -1.51 -14.12 -1.27
C LYS A 77 -1.79 -12.84 -2.05
N THR A 78 -2.57 -11.97 -1.42
CA THR A 78 -2.95 -10.66 -1.98
C THR A 78 -2.76 -9.54 -0.96
N VAL A 79 -2.33 -8.38 -1.43
CA VAL A 79 -2.19 -7.13 -0.66
C VAL A 79 -3.12 -6.08 -1.24
N TRP A 80 -3.75 -5.27 -0.39
CA TRP A 80 -4.42 -4.06 -0.85
C TRP A 80 -3.40 -2.95 -1.16
N ILE A 81 -3.53 -2.31 -2.32
CA ILE A 81 -2.71 -1.14 -2.66
C ILE A 81 -3.58 0.11 -2.82
N ASN A 82 -2.98 1.29 -2.66
CA ASN A 82 -3.65 2.59 -2.56
C ASN A 82 -4.20 3.13 -3.89
N VAL A 83 -4.89 2.28 -4.65
CA VAL A 83 -5.54 2.62 -5.92
C VAL A 83 -6.99 2.14 -5.84
N SER A 84 -7.94 3.07 -5.94
CA SER A 84 -9.35 2.74 -5.99
C SER A 84 -10.08 3.62 -7.00
N ASN A 85 -11.25 3.18 -7.40
CA ASN A 85 -12.22 3.97 -8.13
C ASN A 85 -13.32 4.36 -7.14
N ARG A 86 -13.33 5.64 -6.75
CA ARG A 86 -14.57 6.33 -6.40
C ARG A 86 -15.04 7.10 -7.64
N ARG A 87 -16.34 7.12 -7.93
CA ARG A 87 -16.94 7.70 -9.16
C ARG A 87 -16.44 9.08 -9.60
N ALA A 88 -15.84 9.87 -8.70
CA ALA A 88 -15.29 11.18 -9.00
C ALA A 88 -13.85 11.18 -9.58
N GLU A 89 -13.08 10.10 -9.39
CA GLU A 89 -11.62 10.07 -9.60
C GLU A 89 -11.20 9.38 -10.92
N GLY A 90 -11.99 8.43 -11.44
CA GLY A 90 -11.94 7.92 -12.83
C GLY A 90 -10.66 7.17 -13.28
N ASN A 91 -10.84 5.91 -13.71
CA ASN A 91 -9.88 5.05 -14.46
C ASN A 91 -8.72 4.37 -13.71
N PHE A 92 -8.71 4.31 -12.37
CA PHE A 92 -7.60 3.68 -11.61
C PHE A 92 -6.21 4.26 -11.97
N GLY A 93 -6.18 5.51 -12.44
CA GLY A 93 -4.97 6.19 -12.89
C GLY A 93 -4.36 7.11 -11.82
N ALA A 94 -4.98 7.19 -10.65
CA ALA A 94 -4.54 7.99 -9.53
C ALA A 94 -4.68 7.21 -8.22
N ASP A 95 -3.93 7.63 -7.21
CA ASP A 95 -4.08 7.15 -5.85
C ASP A 95 -5.32 7.75 -5.16
N MET A 96 -5.61 7.30 -3.93
CA MET A 96 -6.75 7.81 -3.12
C MET A 96 -6.67 9.30 -2.76
N LYS A 97 -5.55 9.98 -3.06
CA LYS A 97 -5.37 11.42 -2.88
C LYS A 97 -5.38 12.17 -4.21
N ASN A 98 -5.84 11.52 -5.28
CA ASN A 98 -5.91 12.05 -6.64
C ASN A 98 -4.53 12.44 -7.22
N ARG A 99 -3.45 11.79 -6.76
CA ARG A 99 -2.11 11.92 -7.34
C ARG A 99 -1.95 10.89 -8.47
N PRO A 100 -1.51 11.29 -9.67
CA PRO A 100 -1.31 10.36 -10.79
C PRO A 100 -0.33 9.23 -10.43
N LEU A 101 -0.61 8.03 -10.91
CA LEU A 101 0.29 6.89 -10.75
C LEU A 101 1.55 7.09 -11.60
N THR A 102 2.72 6.95 -10.98
CA THR A 102 4.04 7.04 -11.65
C THR A 102 4.58 5.68 -12.06
N PHE A 103 4.00 4.61 -11.53
CA PHE A 103 4.34 3.23 -11.78
C PHE A 103 3.07 2.39 -11.72
N THR A 104 2.99 1.36 -12.55
CA THR A 104 1.89 0.40 -12.56
C THR A 104 2.39 -0.96 -12.97
N SER A 105 1.92 -2.01 -12.30
CA SER A 105 2.20 -3.41 -12.67
C SER A 105 0.88 -4.14 -12.99
N TRP A 106 0.03 -3.56 -13.83
CA TRP A 106 -1.26 -4.14 -14.17
C TRP A 106 -1.10 -5.52 -14.82
N ALA A 107 -1.90 -6.50 -14.39
CA ALA A 107 -2.01 -7.77 -15.09
C ALA A 107 -2.58 -7.55 -16.51
N GLU A 108 -2.39 -8.54 -17.39
CA GLU A 108 -2.98 -8.49 -18.73
C GLU A 108 -4.50 -8.26 -18.65
N GLY A 109 -4.98 -7.28 -19.42
CA GLY A 109 -6.39 -6.88 -19.43
C GLY A 109 -6.83 -5.98 -18.27
N GLN A 110 -5.92 -5.56 -17.38
CA GLN A 110 -6.21 -4.64 -16.28
C GLN A 110 -5.68 -3.22 -16.56
N PRO A 111 -6.25 -2.17 -15.93
CA PRO A 111 -7.44 -2.22 -15.06
C PRO A 111 -8.70 -2.52 -15.87
N ASP A 112 -9.54 -3.42 -15.35
CA ASP A 112 -10.86 -3.70 -15.94
C ASP A 112 -11.77 -2.48 -15.75
N LYS A 113 -11.96 -1.72 -16.84
CA LYS A 113 -12.78 -0.49 -16.85
C LYS A 113 -14.28 -0.76 -16.66
N SER A 114 -14.73 -2.02 -16.75
CA SER A 114 -16.11 -2.39 -16.44
C SER A 114 -16.37 -2.37 -14.93
N ILE A 115 -15.33 -2.54 -14.11
CA ILE A 115 -15.42 -2.45 -12.66
C ILE A 115 -15.55 -0.98 -12.26
N GLN A 116 -16.73 -0.63 -11.78
CA GLN A 116 -17.08 0.69 -11.29
C GLN A 116 -16.96 0.76 -9.76
N ASP A 117 -17.61 1.75 -9.16
CA ASP A 117 -17.54 2.08 -7.74
C ASP A 117 -18.38 1.11 -6.85
N PRO A 118 -17.81 0.56 -5.76
CA PRO A 118 -16.40 0.67 -5.37
C PRO A 118 -15.53 -0.33 -6.16
N GLY A 119 -14.44 0.18 -6.74
CA GLY A 119 -13.41 -0.65 -7.35
C GLY A 119 -12.13 -0.55 -6.53
N CYS A 120 -11.57 -1.68 -6.12
CA CYS A 120 -10.37 -1.74 -5.27
C CYS A 120 -9.26 -2.50 -5.97
N THR A 121 -8.01 -2.14 -5.68
CA THR A 121 -6.86 -2.75 -6.36
C THR A 121 -6.07 -3.64 -5.41
N THR A 122 -5.79 -4.85 -5.89
CA THR A 122 -4.95 -5.82 -5.20
C THR A 122 -3.65 -6.06 -5.96
N LEU A 123 -2.60 -6.41 -5.23
CA LEU A 123 -1.33 -6.94 -5.74
C LEU A 123 -1.23 -8.41 -5.34
N SER A 124 -0.89 -9.31 -6.29
CA SER A 124 -0.73 -10.75 -6.04
C SER A 124 0.72 -11.18 -5.81
N GLU A 125 0.97 -12.46 -5.49
CA GLU A 125 2.32 -13.01 -5.29
C GLU A 125 3.29 -12.81 -6.45
N ASP A 126 2.79 -12.73 -7.69
CA ASP A 126 3.58 -12.44 -8.88
C ASP A 126 3.90 -10.94 -9.06
N GLY A 127 3.47 -10.09 -8.13
CA GLY A 127 3.67 -8.64 -8.21
C GLY A 127 2.79 -7.94 -9.24
N VAL A 128 1.73 -8.58 -9.73
CA VAL A 128 0.80 -7.98 -10.69
C VAL A 128 -0.46 -7.45 -10.02
N TRP A 129 -1.01 -6.37 -10.56
CA TRP A 129 -2.14 -5.65 -10.00
C TRP A 129 -3.43 -6.03 -10.71
N ARG A 130 -4.50 -6.18 -9.93
CA ARG A 130 -5.84 -6.44 -10.44
C ARG A 130 -6.86 -5.57 -9.72
N VAL A 131 -7.77 -5.00 -10.51
CA VAL A 131 -8.96 -4.36 -9.99
C VAL A 131 -9.99 -5.43 -9.65
N THR A 132 -10.69 -5.26 -8.53
CA THR A 132 -11.81 -6.09 -8.10
C THR A 132 -12.96 -5.23 -7.58
N SER A 133 -14.20 -5.67 -7.83
CA SER A 133 -15.40 -5.12 -7.18
C SER A 133 -15.61 -5.67 -5.77
N GLU A 134 -14.89 -6.74 -5.38
CA GLU A 134 -14.99 -7.38 -4.07
C GLU A 134 -14.11 -6.69 -3.03
N CYS A 135 -14.31 -5.39 -2.81
CA CYS A 135 -13.56 -4.60 -1.82
C CYS A 135 -13.66 -5.12 -0.37
N SER A 136 -14.63 -6.01 -0.08
CA SER A 136 -14.84 -6.62 1.22
C SER A 136 -14.03 -7.90 1.46
N MET A 137 -13.30 -8.41 0.45
CA MET A 137 -12.47 -9.61 0.62
C MET A 137 -11.32 -9.36 1.61
N ASN A 138 -10.83 -10.43 2.24
CA ASN A 138 -9.68 -10.34 3.14
C ASN A 138 -8.36 -10.42 2.36
N ALA A 139 -7.62 -9.31 2.34
CA ALA A 139 -6.25 -9.25 1.83
C ALA A 139 -5.32 -8.63 2.88
N TYR A 140 -4.02 -8.85 2.75
CA TYR A 140 -3.02 -8.31 3.66
C TYR A 140 -3.03 -6.78 3.65
N ILE A 141 -2.90 -6.21 4.85
CA ILE A 141 -2.81 -4.76 5.05
C ILE A 141 -1.35 -4.39 5.15
N VAL A 142 -0.85 -3.63 4.17
CA VAL A 142 0.50 -3.08 4.20
C VAL A 142 0.41 -1.56 4.14
N CYS A 143 1.05 -0.90 5.09
CA CYS A 143 1.13 0.55 5.15
C CYS A 143 2.48 1.05 4.65
N GLN A 144 2.53 2.27 4.13
CA GLN A 144 3.75 2.98 3.79
C GLN A 144 3.95 4.21 4.68
N LEU A 145 5.22 4.48 5.00
CA LEU A 145 5.70 5.68 5.67
C LEU A 145 6.13 6.73 4.64
#